data_AF-A0A2E9JBL7-F1
#
_entry.id   AF-A0A2E9JBL7-F1
#
_cell.length_a   1.000
_cell.length_b   1.000
_cell.length_c   1.000
_cell.angle_alpha   90.00
_cell.angle_beta   90.00
_cell.angle_gamma   90.00
#
_symmetry.space_group_name_H-M   'P 1'
#
loop_
_entity.id
_entity.type
_entity.pdbx_description
1 polymer ?
#
loop_
_entity_poly.entity_id
_entity_poly.type
_entity_poly.pdbx_seq_one_letter_code
_entity_poly.pdbx_strand_id
1 'polypeptide(L)'
;MKISLYTSGSTGKQKLVTHAENDFFKAGHWLVEKWGIEYDDVIINPFPTWTIASWAFCIIPAKIAHCNVVNVKFEPLKFWDVVEEVKPTILTLAIGTWRTLVKRKKPNLEFVRNFSTGSAPVTDEDISLMKSTGAQNVWNIYGSTECIPPVMISNNNIFDFQESPYYLEYKDNLFVDGVSTGDTFDLSTGKFESRIKQIKADTWKS
;
A
#
# COMPACT_ATOMS: atom_id res chain seq x y z
N MET A 1 13.58 17.18 -1.54
CA MET A 1 13.46 16.89 -2.99
C MET A 1 12.00 17.00 -3.44
N LYS A 2 11.70 17.12 -4.75
CA LYS A 2 10.33 16.95 -5.28
C LYS A 2 10.20 15.56 -5.90
N ILE A 3 9.09 14.88 -5.62
CA ILE A 3 8.77 13.55 -6.13
C ILE A 3 7.53 13.69 -7.02
N SER A 4 7.69 13.42 -8.31
CA SER A 4 6.61 13.54 -9.29
C SER A 4 6.27 12.17 -9.87
N LEU A 5 4.99 11.80 -9.78
CA LEU A 5 4.48 10.48 -10.11
C LEU A 5 3.29 10.61 -11.05
N TYR A 6 3.21 9.75 -12.07
CA TYR A 6 2.01 9.64 -12.89
C TYR A 6 1.02 8.66 -12.28
N THR A 7 -0.23 9.07 -12.18
CA THR A 7 -1.31 8.14 -11.83
C THR A 7 -1.55 7.14 -12.96
N SER A 8 -2.05 5.95 -12.62
CA SER A 8 -2.28 4.86 -13.59
C SER A 8 -3.32 5.21 -14.66
N GLY A 9 -4.17 6.23 -14.44
CA GLY A 9 -5.27 6.57 -15.34
C GLY A 9 -6.39 5.53 -15.36
N SER A 10 -6.46 4.62 -14.38
CA SER A 10 -7.52 3.60 -14.30
C SER A 10 -8.93 4.19 -14.14
N THR A 11 -9.03 5.48 -13.79
CA THR A 11 -10.28 6.20 -13.53
C THR A 11 -10.40 7.50 -14.34
N GLY A 12 -9.55 7.69 -15.35
CA GLY A 12 -9.54 8.87 -16.22
C GLY A 12 -8.16 9.15 -16.82
N LYS A 13 -7.93 10.39 -17.29
CA LYS A 13 -6.62 10.76 -17.84
C LYS A 13 -5.54 10.63 -16.76
N GLN A 14 -4.39 10.05 -17.12
CA GLN A 14 -3.21 10.05 -16.25
C GLN A 14 -2.87 11.49 -15.84
N LYS A 15 -2.59 11.68 -14.55
CA LYS A 15 -2.25 12.99 -14.00
C LYS A 15 -0.87 12.93 -13.37
N LEU A 16 -0.12 14.01 -13.51
CA LEU A 16 1.12 14.21 -12.77
C LEU A 16 0.76 14.73 -11.38
N VAL A 17 1.13 13.98 -10.35
CA VAL A 17 1.03 14.40 -8.95
C VAL A 17 2.45 14.69 -8.48
N THR A 18 2.66 15.82 -7.81
CA THR A 18 3.96 16.21 -7.29
C THR A 18 3.84 16.51 -5.81
N HIS A 19 4.69 15.84 -5.03
CA HIS A 19 4.82 16.03 -3.59
C HIS A 19 6.21 16.58 -3.27
N ALA A 20 6.33 17.38 -2.22
CA ALA A 20 7.61 17.54 -1.55
C ALA A 20 7.94 16.24 -0.82
N GLU A 21 9.22 15.88 -0.75
CA GLU A 21 9.68 14.73 0.05
C GLU A 21 9.22 14.82 1.51
N ASN A 22 9.15 16.04 2.06
CA ASN A 22 8.68 16.29 3.41
C ASN A 22 7.21 15.87 3.64
N ASP A 23 6.38 15.86 2.60
CA ASP A 23 4.97 15.49 2.69
C ASP A 23 4.81 14.00 3.07
N PHE A 24 5.81 13.16 2.77
CA PHE A 24 5.80 11.75 3.11
C PHE A 24 6.10 11.47 4.58
N PHE A 25 6.76 12.38 5.30
CA PHE A 25 7.22 12.08 6.67
C PHE A 25 6.05 11.94 7.66
N LYS A 26 4.92 12.63 7.43
CA LYS A 26 3.72 12.50 8.27
C LYS A 26 3.21 11.05 8.30
N ALA A 27 2.93 10.47 7.14
CA ALA A 27 2.50 9.07 7.05
C ALA A 27 3.64 8.07 7.31
N GLY A 28 4.88 8.43 6.94
CA GLY A 28 6.06 7.60 7.16
C GLY A 28 6.37 7.38 8.64
N HIS A 29 6.36 8.44 9.47
CA HIS A 29 6.58 8.31 10.92
C HIS A 29 5.48 7.47 11.57
N TRP A 30 4.22 7.73 11.20
CA TRP A 30 3.09 6.96 11.70
C TRP A 30 3.19 5.47 11.32
N LEU A 31 3.62 5.16 10.10
CA LEU A 31 3.84 3.78 9.66
C LEU A 31 4.97 3.11 10.45
N VAL A 32 6.11 3.80 10.63
CA VAL A 32 7.26 3.31 11.40
C VAL A 32 6.87 2.99 12.83
N GLU A 33 6.12 3.88 13.48
CA GLU A 33 5.60 3.69 14.84
C GLU A 33 4.60 2.52 14.89
N LYS A 34 3.60 2.50 14.00
CA LYS A 34 2.54 1.48 13.98
C LYS A 34 3.09 0.07 13.71
N TRP A 35 4.10 -0.06 12.87
CA TRP A 35 4.70 -1.35 12.52
C TRP A 35 5.91 -1.74 13.36
N GLY A 36 6.37 -0.83 14.25
CA GLY A 36 7.59 -1.01 15.02
C GLY A 36 8.78 -1.29 14.10
N ILE A 37 9.00 -0.42 13.11
CA ILE A 37 10.12 -0.55 12.18
C ILE A 37 11.38 -0.04 12.88
N GLU A 38 12.40 -0.89 12.96
CA GLU A 38 13.67 -0.64 13.64
C GLU A 38 14.84 -0.71 12.65
N TYR A 39 16.02 -0.28 13.09
CA TYR A 39 17.21 -0.12 12.25
C TYR A 39 17.74 -1.44 11.67
N ASP A 40 17.43 -2.58 12.28
CA ASP A 40 17.85 -3.92 11.85
C ASP A 40 16.85 -4.57 10.88
N ASP A 41 15.74 -3.89 10.57
CA ASP A 41 14.78 -4.37 9.59
C ASP A 41 15.31 -4.35 8.15
N VAL A 42 14.69 -5.22 7.36
CA VAL A 42 14.91 -5.32 5.92
C VAL A 42 13.58 -5.15 5.22
N ILE A 43 13.42 -4.02 4.53
CA ILE A 43 12.29 -3.76 3.64
C ILE A 43 12.66 -4.20 2.23
N ILE A 44 11.92 -5.15 1.66
CA ILE A 44 12.04 -5.48 0.24
C ILE A 44 11.20 -4.51 -0.59
N ASN A 45 11.82 -3.87 -1.58
CA ASN A 45 11.13 -2.99 -2.52
C ASN A 45 10.96 -3.67 -3.90
N PRO A 46 9.79 -4.26 -4.19
CA PRO A 46 9.47 -4.79 -5.52
C PRO A 46 8.91 -3.74 -6.48
N PHE A 47 8.69 -2.51 -6.00
CA PHE A 47 8.00 -1.48 -6.78
C PHE A 47 8.99 -0.67 -7.61
N PRO A 48 8.63 -0.30 -8.85
CA PRO A 48 9.35 0.73 -9.56
C PRO A 48 9.32 2.06 -8.79
N THR A 49 10.43 2.80 -8.81
CA THR A 49 10.62 4.06 -8.07
C THR A 49 9.70 5.19 -8.55
N TRP A 50 9.08 5.05 -9.71
CA TRP A 50 8.06 5.98 -10.21
C TRP A 50 6.64 5.69 -9.69
N THR A 51 6.49 4.81 -8.70
CA THR A 51 5.20 4.53 -8.04
C THR A 51 5.16 5.09 -6.63
N ILE A 52 3.98 5.48 -6.16
CA ILE A 52 3.81 6.00 -4.80
C ILE A 52 4.19 4.96 -3.73
N ALA A 53 3.94 3.67 -3.99
CA ALA A 53 4.23 2.59 -3.06
C ALA A 53 5.72 2.44 -2.74
N SER A 54 6.60 2.62 -3.74
CA SER A 54 8.06 2.58 -3.53
C SER A 54 8.52 3.64 -2.52
N TRP A 55 7.96 4.85 -2.61
CA TRP A 55 8.31 5.93 -1.68
C TRP A 55 7.67 5.76 -0.31
N ALA A 56 6.36 5.51 -0.28
CA ALA A 56 5.55 5.50 0.93
C ALA A 56 5.81 4.30 1.85
N PHE A 57 6.12 3.13 1.30
CA PHE A 57 6.28 1.89 2.08
C PHE A 57 7.71 1.38 2.15
N CYS A 58 8.61 1.85 1.28
CA CYS A 58 9.99 1.35 1.26
C CYS A 58 11.00 2.47 1.57
N ILE A 59 11.11 3.47 0.70
CA ILE A 59 12.21 4.44 0.77
C ILE A 59 12.08 5.35 2.00
N ILE A 60 10.91 5.95 2.22
CA ILE A 60 10.72 6.91 3.32
C ILE A 60 10.71 6.22 4.69
N PRO A 61 9.98 5.11 4.92
CA PRO A 61 10.04 4.40 6.20
C PRO A 61 11.45 3.94 6.55
N ALA A 62 12.21 3.41 5.58
CA ALA A 62 13.60 3.02 5.82
C ALA A 62 14.50 4.21 6.17
N LYS A 63 14.31 5.35 5.51
CA LYS A 63 15.03 6.58 5.82
C LYS A 63 14.74 7.06 7.24
N ILE A 64 13.51 6.94 7.70
CA ILE A 64 13.08 7.31 9.07
C ILE A 64 13.64 6.34 10.10
N ALA A 65 13.53 5.02 9.86
CA ALA A 65 13.96 3.98 10.79
C ALA A 65 15.46 3.67 10.73
N HIS A 66 16.18 4.22 9.74
CA HIS A 66 17.58 3.91 9.44
C HIS A 66 17.83 2.42 9.13
N CYS A 67 16.86 1.77 8.47
CA CYS A 67 16.92 0.34 8.14
C CYS A 67 17.26 0.08 6.66
N ASN A 68 17.44 -1.19 6.30
CA ASN A 68 17.87 -1.57 4.96
C ASN A 68 16.69 -1.64 3.97
N VAL A 69 16.91 -1.15 2.75
CA VAL A 69 15.99 -1.40 1.62
C VAL A 69 16.68 -2.24 0.56
N VAL A 70 16.12 -3.40 0.25
CA VAL A 70 16.58 -4.25 -0.85
C VAL A 70 15.68 -4.02 -2.06
N ASN A 71 16.21 -3.28 -3.03
CA ASN A 71 15.51 -3.06 -4.31
C ASN A 71 15.63 -4.30 -5.17
N VAL A 72 14.48 -4.87 -5.57
CA VAL A 72 14.44 -6.07 -6.41
C VAL A 72 13.73 -5.79 -7.72
N LYS A 73 14.28 -6.30 -8.81
CA LYS A 73 13.55 -6.34 -10.07
C LYS A 73 12.42 -7.36 -9.96
N PHE A 74 11.18 -6.89 -10.08
CA PHE A 74 10.03 -7.77 -9.97
C PHE A 74 9.97 -8.75 -11.16
N GLU A 75 10.17 -10.04 -10.88
CA GLU A 75 10.00 -11.14 -11.82
C GLU A 75 9.05 -12.18 -11.21
N PRO A 76 7.79 -12.29 -11.68
CA PRO A 76 6.77 -13.13 -11.03
C PRO A 76 7.17 -14.59 -10.80
N LEU A 77 8.03 -15.13 -11.67
CA LEU A 77 8.47 -16.53 -11.61
C LEU A 77 9.53 -16.79 -10.53
N LYS A 78 10.28 -15.76 -10.14
CA LYS A 78 11.39 -15.88 -9.19
C LYS A 78 11.15 -15.10 -7.90
N PHE A 79 10.08 -14.30 -7.84
CA PHE A 79 9.88 -13.35 -6.76
C PHE A 79 9.90 -14.00 -5.38
N TRP A 80 9.25 -15.17 -5.21
CA TRP A 80 9.27 -15.86 -3.92
C TRP A 80 10.64 -16.45 -3.56
N ASP A 81 11.42 -16.86 -4.55
CA ASP A 81 12.77 -17.37 -4.28
C ASP A 81 13.69 -16.21 -3.84
N VAL A 82 13.51 -15.02 -4.43
CA VAL A 82 14.19 -13.79 -3.98
C VAL A 82 13.74 -13.39 -2.57
N VAL A 83 12.45 -13.49 -2.25
CA VAL A 83 11.94 -13.19 -0.89
C VAL A 83 12.55 -14.16 0.14
N GLU A 84 12.66 -15.44 -0.19
CA GLU A 84 13.28 -16.44 0.69
C GLU A 84 14.80 -16.23 0.86
N GLU A 85 15.49 -15.78 -0.20
CA GLU A 85 16.92 -15.44 -0.15
C GLU A 85 17.18 -14.18 0.70
N VAL A 86 16.36 -13.14 0.52
CA VAL A 86 16.51 -11.86 1.22
C VAL A 86 16.04 -11.93 2.67
N LYS A 87 15.05 -12.78 2.98
CA LYS A 87 14.37 -12.86 4.29
C LYS A 87 13.95 -11.50 4.85
N PRO A 88 13.17 -10.69 4.11
CA PRO A 88 12.76 -9.37 4.58
C PRO A 88 11.85 -9.47 5.79
N THR A 89 11.97 -8.53 6.72
CA THR A 89 11.03 -8.40 7.84
C THR A 89 9.76 -7.66 7.45
N ILE A 90 9.80 -6.86 6.38
CA ILE A 90 8.68 -6.04 5.89
C ILE A 90 8.48 -6.29 4.39
N LEU A 91 7.25 -6.66 4.03
CA LEU A 91 6.83 -6.93 2.66
C LEU A 91 5.53 -6.19 2.34
N THR A 92 5.52 -5.44 1.24
CA THR A 92 4.32 -4.80 0.70
C THR A 92 4.12 -5.22 -0.75
N LEU A 93 2.90 -5.62 -1.13
CA LEU A 93 2.54 -5.94 -2.51
C LEU A 93 1.21 -5.27 -2.90
N ALA A 94 1.02 -4.95 -4.18
CA ALA A 94 -0.32 -4.70 -4.68
C ALA A 94 -1.17 -5.98 -4.55
N ILE A 95 -2.45 -5.88 -4.17
CA ILE A 95 -3.28 -7.08 -3.93
C ILE A 95 -3.42 -7.94 -5.20
N GLY A 96 -3.47 -7.32 -6.38
CA GLY A 96 -3.48 -8.04 -7.65
C GLY A 96 -2.20 -8.87 -7.86
N THR A 97 -1.04 -8.31 -7.50
CA THR A 97 0.24 -9.01 -7.55
C THR A 97 0.27 -10.19 -6.59
N TRP A 98 -0.17 -9.99 -5.35
CA TRP A 98 -0.31 -11.07 -4.36
C TRP A 98 -1.17 -12.22 -4.89
N ARG A 99 -2.39 -11.91 -5.37
CA ARG A 99 -3.34 -12.89 -5.93
C ARG A 99 -2.74 -13.68 -7.10
N THR A 100 -1.94 -13.04 -7.96
CA THR A 100 -1.26 -13.73 -9.06
C THR A 100 -0.15 -14.66 -8.56
N LEU A 101 0.65 -14.21 -7.59
CA LEU A 101 1.80 -14.96 -7.10
C LEU A 101 1.39 -16.17 -6.25
N VAL A 102 0.41 -15.99 -5.35
CA VAL A 102 -0.03 -17.04 -4.42
C VAL A 102 -0.68 -18.21 -5.13
N LYS A 103 -1.38 -17.97 -6.26
CA LYS A 103 -1.94 -19.02 -7.13
C LYS A 103 -0.89 -19.95 -7.71
N ARG A 104 0.36 -19.49 -7.85
CA ARG A 104 1.45 -20.28 -8.41
C ARG A 104 2.19 -21.07 -7.34
N LYS A 105 2.52 -20.39 -6.23
CA LYS A 105 3.23 -20.96 -5.09
C LYS A 105 2.86 -20.13 -3.88
N LYS A 106 2.33 -20.80 -2.85
CA LYS A 106 2.15 -20.19 -1.53
C LYS A 106 3.53 -20.06 -0.87
N PRO A 107 3.98 -18.84 -0.49
CA PRO A 107 5.27 -18.67 0.18
C PRO A 107 5.18 -19.06 1.67
N ASN A 108 6.33 -19.40 2.26
CA ASN A 108 6.52 -19.32 3.70
C ASN A 108 7.04 -17.91 4.02
N LEU A 109 6.34 -17.19 4.90
CA LEU A 109 6.68 -15.83 5.32
C LEU A 109 6.81 -15.71 6.84
N GLU A 110 7.16 -16.79 7.57
CA GLU A 110 7.37 -16.78 9.03
C GLU A 110 8.41 -15.74 9.51
N PHE A 111 9.35 -15.38 8.65
CA PHE A 111 10.34 -14.32 8.92
C PHE A 111 9.80 -12.89 8.69
N VAL A 112 8.64 -12.74 8.04
CA VAL A 112 8.03 -11.44 7.77
C VAL A 112 7.21 -10.99 8.97
N ARG A 113 7.62 -9.91 9.62
CA ARG A 113 6.88 -9.29 10.73
C ARG A 113 5.66 -8.53 10.25
N ASN A 114 5.75 -7.83 9.13
CA ASN A 114 4.66 -7.05 8.54
C ASN A 114 4.48 -7.37 7.06
N PHE A 115 3.42 -8.09 6.72
CA PHE A 115 3.01 -8.34 5.33
C PHE A 115 1.77 -7.53 4.99
N SER A 116 1.86 -6.66 3.98
CA SER A 116 0.79 -5.73 3.65
C SER A 116 0.41 -5.75 2.18
N THR A 117 -0.88 -5.50 1.91
CA THR A 117 -1.40 -5.30 0.56
C THR A 117 -2.39 -4.13 0.49
N GLY A 118 -2.69 -3.70 -0.73
CA GLY A 118 -3.66 -2.64 -1.00
C GLY A 118 -3.87 -2.46 -2.50
N SER A 119 -4.12 -1.22 -2.93
CA SER A 119 -4.32 -0.79 -4.33
C SER A 119 -5.63 -1.20 -5.01
N ALA A 120 -6.40 -2.11 -4.42
CA ALA A 120 -7.76 -2.49 -4.82
C ALA A 120 -8.46 -3.12 -3.60
N PRO A 121 -9.79 -3.34 -3.63
CA PRO A 121 -10.49 -3.98 -2.52
C PRO A 121 -9.89 -5.34 -2.17
N VAL A 122 -9.55 -5.49 -0.89
CA VAL A 122 -9.02 -6.71 -0.27
C VAL A 122 -10.19 -7.47 0.36
N THR A 123 -10.29 -8.78 0.14
CA THR A 123 -11.38 -9.63 0.66
C THR A 123 -10.95 -10.36 1.94
N ASP A 124 -11.91 -10.93 2.67
CA ASP A 124 -11.61 -11.79 3.82
C ASP A 124 -10.81 -13.04 3.42
N GLU A 125 -11.04 -13.55 2.22
CA GLU A 125 -10.28 -14.66 1.64
C GLU A 125 -8.82 -14.26 1.38
N ASP A 126 -8.58 -13.04 0.89
CA ASP A 126 -7.21 -12.52 0.73
C ASP A 126 -6.51 -12.44 2.08
N ILE A 127 -7.15 -11.85 3.09
CA ILE A 127 -6.59 -11.70 4.44
C ILE A 127 -6.30 -13.07 5.05
N SER A 128 -7.23 -14.03 4.91
CA SER A 128 -7.06 -15.39 5.41
C SER A 128 -5.89 -16.09 4.73
N LEU A 129 -5.76 -15.93 3.41
CA LEU A 129 -4.67 -16.52 2.64
C LEU A 129 -3.32 -15.88 3.00
N MET A 130 -3.27 -14.55 3.18
CA MET A 130 -2.09 -13.84 3.67
C MET A 130 -1.67 -14.35 5.05
N LYS A 131 -2.60 -14.47 6.01
CA LYS A 131 -2.31 -15.00 7.36
C LYS A 131 -1.77 -16.42 7.32
N SER A 132 -2.28 -17.23 6.39
CA SER A 132 -1.85 -18.62 6.25
C SER A 132 -0.38 -18.79 5.78
N THR A 133 0.31 -17.72 5.36
CA THR A 133 1.72 -17.76 4.95
C THR A 133 2.71 -17.83 6.11
N GLY A 134 2.28 -17.53 7.34
CA GLY A 134 3.15 -17.46 8.52
C GLY A 134 3.62 -16.03 8.86
N ALA A 135 3.32 -15.03 8.04
CA ALA A 135 3.61 -13.63 8.39
C ALA A 135 2.95 -13.23 9.72
N GLN A 136 3.69 -12.55 10.59
CA GLN A 136 3.25 -12.28 11.96
C GLN A 136 2.07 -11.30 12.00
N ASN A 137 2.13 -10.25 11.19
CA ASN A 137 1.06 -9.28 11.02
C ASN A 137 0.69 -9.15 9.54
N VAL A 138 -0.62 -9.07 9.27
CA VAL A 138 -1.19 -8.90 7.94
C VAL A 138 -1.99 -7.61 7.89
N TRP A 139 -1.71 -6.79 6.87
CA TRP A 139 -2.28 -5.45 6.74
C TRP A 139 -2.96 -5.23 5.39
N ASN A 140 -4.17 -4.69 5.43
CA ASN A 140 -4.86 -4.04 4.33
C ASN A 140 -4.56 -2.54 4.41
N ILE A 141 -4.19 -1.93 3.29
CA ILE A 141 -3.79 -0.53 3.23
C ILE A 141 -4.63 0.22 2.20
N TYR A 142 -5.11 1.39 2.61
CA TYR A 142 -5.75 2.36 1.75
C TYR A 142 -4.91 3.63 1.59
N GLY A 143 -4.94 4.18 0.38
CA GLY A 143 -4.35 5.47 0.00
C GLY A 143 -4.18 5.54 -1.51
N SER A 144 -3.68 6.67 -2.00
CA SER A 144 -3.60 6.96 -3.43
C SER A 144 -2.31 7.69 -3.78
N THR A 145 -2.11 8.04 -5.05
CA THR A 145 -0.97 8.90 -5.40
C THR A 145 -1.21 10.33 -4.92
N GLU A 146 -2.46 10.79 -4.95
CA GLU A 146 -2.92 12.10 -4.52
C GLU A 146 -2.89 12.27 -3.00
N CYS A 147 -3.20 11.21 -2.25
CA CYS A 147 -3.18 11.17 -0.79
C CYS A 147 -2.16 10.11 -0.36
N ILE A 148 -0.96 10.56 0.04
CA ILE A 148 0.20 9.72 0.31
C ILE A 148 -0.18 8.59 1.28
N PRO A 149 0.02 7.32 0.92
CA PRO A 149 -0.33 6.21 1.80
C PRO A 149 0.72 6.04 2.92
N PRO A 150 0.37 5.32 4.00
CA PRO A 150 -0.98 4.88 4.33
C PRO A 150 -1.90 6.03 4.75
N VAL A 151 -3.10 6.09 4.18
CA VAL A 151 -4.19 6.92 4.71
C VAL A 151 -4.95 6.17 5.79
N MET A 152 -5.21 4.89 5.57
CA MET A 152 -5.77 3.97 6.57
C MET A 152 -5.06 2.63 6.46
N ILE A 153 -4.93 1.93 7.59
CA ILE A 153 -4.42 0.55 7.68
C ILE A 153 -5.38 -0.25 8.54
N SER A 154 -5.59 -1.51 8.18
CA SER A 154 -6.37 -2.45 8.98
C SER A 154 -5.79 -3.86 8.92
N ASN A 155 -6.10 -4.69 9.92
CA ASN A 155 -5.74 -6.12 9.95
C ASN A 155 -6.83 -7.03 9.33
N ASN A 156 -7.86 -6.43 8.73
CA ASN A 156 -9.00 -7.06 8.09
C ASN A 156 -9.40 -6.29 6.80
N ASN A 157 -10.55 -6.63 6.21
CA ASN A 157 -11.04 -6.00 4.98
C ASN A 157 -11.82 -4.68 5.18
N ILE A 158 -11.95 -4.20 6.41
CA ILE A 158 -12.64 -2.95 6.77
C ILE A 158 -11.66 -1.94 7.35
N PHE A 159 -11.94 -0.64 7.22
CA PHE A 159 -11.07 0.42 7.74
C PHE A 159 -11.72 1.17 8.90
N ASP A 160 -10.91 1.48 9.92
CA ASP A 160 -11.28 2.41 10.97
C ASP A 160 -10.89 3.84 10.58
N PHE A 161 -11.87 4.72 10.50
CA PHE A 161 -11.71 6.12 10.10
C PHE A 161 -11.10 6.99 11.20
N GLN A 162 -10.99 6.46 12.43
CA GLN A 162 -10.31 7.13 13.53
C GLN A 162 -8.80 6.82 13.56
N GLU A 163 -8.37 5.77 12.86
CA GLU A 163 -6.97 5.34 12.83
C GLU A 163 -6.28 5.81 11.54
N SER A 164 -5.81 7.06 11.56
CA SER A 164 -5.14 7.68 10.42
C SER A 164 -4.06 8.67 10.86
N PRO A 165 -2.95 8.83 10.12
CA PRO A 165 -2.07 9.97 10.31
C PRO A 165 -2.71 11.28 9.84
N TYR A 166 -3.82 11.23 9.09
CA TYR A 166 -4.47 12.38 8.48
C TYR A 166 -5.77 12.75 9.20
N TYR A 167 -6.23 13.98 8.97
CA TYR A 167 -7.60 14.36 9.31
C TYR A 167 -8.54 13.79 8.24
N LEU A 168 -9.42 12.88 8.67
CA LEU A 168 -10.42 12.26 7.80
C LEU A 168 -11.79 12.91 8.02
N GLU A 169 -12.43 13.32 6.93
CA GLU A 169 -13.80 13.80 6.94
C GLU A 169 -14.61 13.00 5.91
N TYR A 170 -15.82 12.59 6.27
CA TYR A 170 -16.74 11.94 5.35
C TYR A 170 -17.99 12.79 5.13
N LYS A 171 -18.29 13.08 3.87
CA LYS A 171 -19.53 13.73 3.42
C LYS A 171 -20.23 12.81 2.41
N ASP A 172 -20.06 13.10 1.12
CA ASP A 172 -20.52 12.22 0.04
C ASP A 172 -19.44 11.18 -0.34
N ASN A 173 -18.17 11.51 -0.07
CA ASN A 173 -17.00 10.65 -0.22
C ASN A 173 -15.99 10.99 0.89
N LEU A 174 -14.91 10.22 0.95
CA LEU A 174 -13.80 10.46 1.85
C LEU A 174 -12.97 11.69 1.43
N PHE A 175 -12.67 12.53 2.41
CA PHE A 175 -11.72 13.63 2.32
C PHE A 175 -10.54 13.35 3.25
N VAL A 176 -9.32 13.61 2.77
CA VAL A 176 -8.06 13.46 3.50
C VAL A 176 -7.39 14.83 3.57
N ASP A 177 -7.25 15.39 4.77
CA ASP A 177 -6.76 16.77 4.98
C ASP A 177 -7.48 17.80 4.08
N GLY A 178 -8.79 17.64 3.91
CA GLY A 178 -9.64 18.51 3.07
C GLY A 178 -9.60 18.22 1.57
N VAL A 179 -8.83 17.22 1.12
CA VAL A 179 -8.77 16.78 -0.29
C VAL A 179 -9.70 15.61 -0.52
N SER A 180 -10.69 15.78 -1.41
CA SER A 180 -11.60 14.70 -1.82
C SER A 180 -10.82 13.59 -2.52
N THR A 181 -10.97 12.35 -2.06
CA THR A 181 -10.44 11.16 -2.75
C THR A 181 -11.41 10.66 -3.83
N GLY A 182 -12.69 11.03 -3.70
CA GLY A 182 -13.78 10.52 -4.52
C GLY A 182 -14.18 9.09 -4.19
N ASP A 183 -13.57 8.45 -3.20
CA ASP A 183 -13.88 7.09 -2.76
C ASP A 183 -14.99 7.09 -1.72
N THR A 184 -15.94 6.16 -1.88
CA THR A 184 -17.07 5.95 -0.97
C THR A 184 -16.84 4.68 -0.16
N PHE A 185 -17.32 4.72 1.08
CA PHE A 185 -17.23 3.63 2.02
C PHE A 185 -18.56 3.48 2.72
N ASP A 186 -18.92 2.24 3.04
CA ASP A 186 -20.02 1.96 3.93
C ASP A 186 -19.59 2.34 5.34
N LEU A 187 -20.16 3.43 5.88
CA LEU A 187 -19.79 3.96 7.19
C LEU A 187 -20.19 3.05 8.36
N SER A 188 -21.12 2.11 8.14
CA SER A 188 -21.51 1.14 9.17
C SER A 188 -20.49 0.00 9.30
N THR A 189 -19.82 -0.34 8.19
CA THR A 189 -18.88 -1.46 8.16
C THR A 189 -17.42 -1.03 8.00
N GLY A 190 -17.15 0.18 7.51
CA GLY A 190 -15.81 0.65 7.14
C GLY A 190 -15.30 0.07 5.80
N LYS A 191 -16.17 -0.59 5.03
CA LYS A 191 -15.79 -1.27 3.79
C LYS A 191 -15.77 -0.31 2.61
N PHE A 192 -14.76 -0.43 1.74
CA PHE A 192 -14.75 0.27 0.47
C PHE A 192 -15.92 -0.18 -0.42
N GLU A 193 -16.67 0.78 -0.97
CA GLU A 193 -17.80 0.51 -1.87
C GLU A 193 -17.44 0.83 -3.32
N SER A 194 -17.13 2.10 -3.59
CA SER A 194 -17.00 2.60 -4.96
C SER A 194 -16.20 3.90 -5.04
N ARG A 195 -16.09 4.46 -6.24
CA ARG A 195 -15.55 5.80 -6.46
C ARG A 195 -16.57 6.62 -7.27
N ILE A 196 -16.95 7.80 -6.78
CA ILE A 196 -18.03 8.65 -7.34
C ILE A 196 -17.80 8.97 -8.82
N LYS A 197 -16.55 9.19 -9.25
CA LYS A 197 -16.20 9.43 -10.65
C LYS A 197 -15.55 8.19 -11.27
N GLN A 198 -16.35 7.27 -11.78
CA GLN A 198 -15.96 6.51 -12.97
C GLN A 198 -16.35 7.35 -14.19
N ILE A 199 -15.40 8.09 -14.77
CA ILE A 199 -15.63 8.56 -16.14
C ILE A 199 -15.58 7.30 -17.00
N LYS A 200 -16.72 6.92 -17.60
CA LYS A 200 -16.74 6.10 -18.83
C LYS A 200 -15.98 6.90 -19.89
N ALA A 201 -14.67 6.79 -19.93
CA ALA A 201 -13.85 7.33 -21.00
C ALA A 201 -12.91 6.22 -21.42
N ASP A 202 -13.05 5.84 -22.69
CA ASP A 202 -12.20 4.92 -23.41
C ASP A 202 -10.73 5.17 -23.05
N THR A 203 -10.16 4.27 -22.27
CA THR A 203 -8.71 4.18 -22.17
C THR A 203 -8.19 3.69 -23.52
N TRP A 204 -7.02 4.14 -23.95
CA TRP A 204 -6.32 3.65 -25.17
C TRP A 204 -6.04 2.14 -25.19
N LYS A 205 -6.39 1.43 -24.11
CA LYS A 205 -6.62 -0.01 -24.09
C LYS A 205 -8.10 -0.28 -24.43
N SER A 206 -8.46 0.04 -25.66
CA SER A 206 -9.56 -0.58 -26.39
C SER A 206 -9.03 -1.80 -27.12
#